data_AF-A0A1E9B0Q8-F1
#
_entry.id   AF-A0A1E9B0Q8-F1
#
_cell.length_a   1.000
_cell.length_b   1.000
_cell.length_c   1.000
_cell.angle_alpha   90.00
_cell.angle_beta   90.00
_cell.angle_gamma   90.00
#
_symmetry.space_group_name_H-M   'P 1'
#
loop_
_entity.id
_entity.type
_entity.pdbx_description
1 polymer ?
#
loop_
_entity_poly.entity_id
_entity_poly.type
_entity_poly.pdbx_seq_one_letter_code
_entity_poly.pdbx_strand_id
1 'polypeptide(L)'
;MDLMALVIYKGIARRVLLPCSSEEVAERFGYEGQEIEVTIDSIEGLPTLNCEDLTLDLANSIAENVEDVDEDIVLSVIETESSDPSYLDSYDFDDCYLYPEVTTDRDLGEYLVEELGVELSKEKLLLYLDYEKFGRDVRLEEGGCFVDKGYFISR
;
A
#
# COMPACT_ATOMS: atom_id res chain seq x y z
N MET A 1 -9.63 10.79 -3.08
CA MET A 1 -9.31 11.74 -2.00
C MET A 1 -9.24 13.17 -2.53
N ASP A 2 -9.54 14.18 -1.71
CA ASP A 2 -9.32 15.60 -2.07
C ASP A 2 -7.86 16.00 -1.81
N LEU A 3 -7.16 16.56 -2.80
CA LEU A 3 -5.76 16.99 -2.65
C LEU A 3 -5.63 18.50 -2.44
N MET A 4 -4.96 18.91 -1.35
CA MET A 4 -4.64 20.31 -1.08
C MET A 4 -3.15 20.57 -1.32
N ALA A 5 -2.82 21.38 -2.31
CA ALA A 5 -1.44 21.76 -2.59
C ALA A 5 -1.03 23.06 -1.87
N LEU A 6 0.19 23.08 -1.35
CA LEU A 6 0.86 24.29 -0.90
C LEU A 6 1.64 24.89 -2.08
N VAL A 7 1.13 25.98 -2.64
CA VAL A 7 1.75 26.69 -3.77
C VAL A 7 2.50 27.93 -3.27
N ILE A 8 3.67 28.18 -3.84
CA ILE A 8 4.55 29.30 -3.50
C ILE A 8 4.69 30.23 -4.70
N TYR A 9 4.45 31.51 -4.47
CA TYR A 9 4.72 32.59 -5.42
C TYR A 9 5.40 33.76 -4.72
N LYS A 10 6.58 34.16 -5.21
CA LYS A 10 7.38 35.28 -4.64
C LYS A 10 7.58 35.18 -3.12
N GLY A 11 7.78 33.96 -2.60
CA GLY A 11 8.00 33.70 -1.17
C GLY A 11 6.74 33.74 -0.30
N ILE A 12 5.57 33.88 -0.90
CA ILE A 12 4.28 33.76 -0.21
C ILE A 12 3.72 32.37 -0.51
N ALA A 13 3.34 31.64 0.53
CA ALA A 13 2.67 30.34 0.39
C ALA A 13 1.15 30.49 0.52
N ARG A 14 0.41 29.79 -0.35
CA ARG A 14 -1.07 29.70 -0.32
C ARG A 14 -1.45 28.23 -0.47
N ARG A 15 -2.57 27.84 0.13
CA ARG A 15 -3.19 26.53 -0.11
C ARG A 15 -4.20 26.64 -1.25
N VAL A 16 -4.20 25.65 -2.13
CA VAL A 16 -5.17 25.50 -3.23
C VAL A 16 -5.68 24.06 -3.27
N LEU A 17 -6.97 23.90 -3.55
CA LEU A 17 -7.58 22.58 -3.76
C LEU A 17 -7.34 22.18 -5.21
N LEU A 18 -6.88 20.95 -5.44
CA LEU A 18 -6.71 20.38 -6.77
C LEU A 18 -7.95 19.53 -7.15
N PRO A 19 -8.30 19.42 -8.44
CA PRO A 19 -7.71 20.16 -9.55
C PRO A 19 -8.13 21.64 -9.52
N CYS A 20 -7.23 22.54 -9.94
CA CYS A 20 -7.54 23.97 -10.10
C CYS A 20 -6.85 24.62 -11.30
N SER A 21 -7.45 25.69 -11.82
CA SER A 21 -6.92 26.46 -12.94
C SER A 21 -5.81 27.43 -12.51
N SER A 22 -4.96 27.82 -13.47
CA SER A 22 -3.93 28.86 -13.27
C SER A 22 -4.53 30.22 -12.88
N GLU A 23 -5.73 30.54 -13.39
CA GLU A 23 -6.47 31.75 -13.03
C GLU A 23 -6.91 31.73 -11.55
N GLU A 24 -7.49 30.63 -11.08
CA GLU A 24 -7.85 30.46 -9.66
C GLU A 24 -6.62 30.58 -8.75
N VAL A 25 -5.49 30.00 -9.14
CA VAL A 25 -4.23 30.16 -8.42
C VAL A 25 -3.83 31.63 -8.38
N ALA A 26 -3.85 32.34 -9.50
CA ALA A 26 -3.48 33.76 -9.56
C ALA A 26 -4.40 34.66 -8.70
N GLU A 27 -5.71 34.42 -8.75
CA GLU A 27 -6.69 35.11 -7.91
C GLU A 27 -6.40 34.92 -6.42
N ARG A 28 -5.99 33.72 -5.99
CA ARG A 28 -5.60 33.44 -4.60
C ARG A 28 -4.40 34.28 -4.15
N PHE A 29 -3.55 34.71 -5.08
CA PHE A 29 -2.44 35.62 -4.83
C PHE A 29 -2.77 37.10 -5.06
N GLY A 30 -3.99 37.43 -5.51
CA GLY A 30 -4.43 38.80 -5.79
C GLY A 30 -4.04 39.32 -7.18
N TYR A 31 -3.79 38.43 -8.15
CA TYR A 31 -3.42 38.75 -9.53
C TYR A 31 -4.57 38.38 -10.48
N GLU A 32 -5.74 39.01 -10.29
CA GLU A 32 -6.94 38.77 -11.13
C GLU A 32 -6.64 39.00 -12.63
N GLY A 33 -7.08 38.06 -13.47
CA GLY A 33 -6.91 38.13 -14.93
C GLY A 33 -5.46 38.05 -15.42
N GLN A 34 -4.53 37.55 -14.58
CA GLN A 34 -3.14 37.32 -14.94
C GLN A 34 -2.77 35.86 -14.72
N GLU A 35 -1.84 35.35 -15.52
CA GLU A 35 -1.19 34.06 -15.25
C GLU A 35 0.08 34.29 -14.44
N ILE A 36 0.25 33.49 -13.39
CA ILE A 36 1.47 33.47 -12.58
C ILE A 36 2.06 32.05 -12.61
N GLU A 37 3.39 31.97 -12.66
CA GLU A 37 4.10 30.72 -12.50
C GLU A 37 4.38 30.49 -11.01
N VAL A 38 3.86 29.38 -10.47
CA VAL A 38 4.00 29.01 -9.06
C VAL A 38 4.82 27.74 -8.92
N THR A 39 5.45 27.57 -7.76
CA THR A 39 6.08 26.30 -7.38
C THR A 39 5.16 25.56 -6.43
N ILE A 40 4.99 24.25 -6.61
CA ILE A 40 4.28 23.39 -5.66
C ILE A 40 5.30 22.87 -4.66
N ASP A 41 5.12 23.21 -3.38
CA ASP A 41 6.05 22.82 -2.30
C ASP A 41 5.71 21.42 -1.76
N SER A 42 4.41 21.16 -1.57
CA SER A 42 3.91 19.90 -1.04
C SER A 42 2.43 19.69 -1.38
N ILE A 43 1.97 18.44 -1.37
CA ILE A 43 0.54 18.09 -1.40
C ILE A 43 0.16 17.45 -0.06
N GLU A 44 -0.85 18.01 0.60
CA GLU A 44 -1.41 17.42 1.83
C GLU A 44 -2.00 16.05 1.50
N GLY A 45 -1.72 15.06 2.36
CA GLY A 45 -2.04 13.66 2.13
C GLY A 45 -0.98 12.88 1.36
N LEU A 46 -0.03 13.54 0.69
CA LEU A 46 1.06 12.89 -0.07
C LEU A 46 2.44 13.40 0.38
N PRO A 47 2.83 13.22 1.67
CA PRO A 47 4.02 13.84 2.25
C PRO A 47 5.35 13.35 1.68
N THR A 48 5.36 12.17 1.06
CA THR A 48 6.56 11.52 0.46
C THR A 48 6.66 11.76 -1.04
N LEU A 49 5.68 12.41 -1.66
CA LEU A 49 5.70 12.72 -3.09
C LEU A 49 6.75 13.79 -3.41
N ASN A 50 7.57 13.56 -4.42
CA ASN A 50 8.58 14.52 -4.83
C ASN A 50 7.95 15.68 -5.62
N CYS A 51 7.84 16.86 -4.99
CA CYS A 51 7.24 18.04 -5.60
C CYS A 51 8.24 19.01 -6.26
N GLU A 52 9.56 18.72 -6.25
CA GLU A 52 10.61 19.69 -6.64
C GLU A 52 10.41 20.33 -8.03
N ASP A 53 9.85 19.58 -8.99
CA ASP A 53 9.54 20.03 -10.36
C ASP A 53 8.06 19.78 -10.74
N LEU A 54 7.17 19.67 -9.75
CA LEU A 54 5.77 19.35 -9.99
C LEU A 54 5.03 20.53 -10.63
N THR A 55 4.52 20.32 -11.84
CA THR A 55 3.68 21.31 -12.55
C THR A 55 2.24 21.26 -12.05
N LEU A 56 1.51 22.38 -12.19
CA LEU A 56 0.08 22.43 -11.86
C LEU A 56 -0.74 21.43 -12.68
N ASP A 57 -0.42 21.28 -13.96
CA ASP A 57 -1.11 20.35 -14.85
C ASP A 57 -0.93 18.89 -14.38
N LEU A 58 0.29 18.51 -14.03
CA LEU A 58 0.57 17.16 -13.52
C LEU A 58 -0.06 16.95 -12.14
N ALA A 59 -0.03 17.96 -11.27
CA ALA A 59 -0.69 17.88 -9.96
C ALA A 59 -2.21 17.73 -10.08
N ASN A 60 -2.84 18.44 -11.02
CA ASN A 60 -4.27 18.29 -11.34
C ASN A 60 -4.58 16.89 -11.87
N SER A 61 -3.78 16.38 -12.79
CA SER A 61 -3.96 15.05 -13.38
C SER A 61 -3.81 13.94 -12.33
N ILE A 62 -2.84 14.07 -11.42
CA ILE A 62 -2.73 13.17 -10.25
C ILE A 62 -3.97 13.27 -9.36
N ALA A 63 -4.46 14.47 -9.08
CA ALA A 63 -5.65 14.66 -8.26
C ALA A 63 -6.89 13.97 -8.85
N GLU A 64 -7.05 14.04 -10.17
CA GLU A 64 -8.09 13.29 -10.88
C GLU A 64 -7.86 11.77 -10.80
N ASN A 65 -6.63 11.29 -10.98
CA ASN A 65 -6.35 9.85 -10.94
C ASN A 65 -6.57 9.22 -9.56
N VAL A 66 -6.39 9.98 -8.47
CA VAL A 66 -6.56 9.49 -7.09
C VAL A 66 -7.90 9.90 -6.44
N GLU A 67 -8.82 10.52 -7.17
CA GLU A 67 -10.08 11.07 -6.63
C GLU A 67 -10.93 10.02 -5.91
N ASP A 68 -10.96 8.77 -6.39
CA ASP A 68 -11.73 7.67 -5.81
C ASP A 68 -10.85 6.59 -5.14
N VAL A 69 -9.56 6.87 -4.98
CA VAL A 69 -8.60 5.95 -4.38
C VAL A 69 -8.44 6.25 -2.88
N ASP A 70 -8.32 5.20 -2.08
CA ASP A 70 -8.00 5.30 -0.66
C ASP A 70 -6.59 5.87 -0.47
N GLU A 71 -6.43 6.85 0.42
CA GLU A 71 -5.17 7.53 0.68
C GLU A 71 -4.05 6.54 1.07
N ASP A 72 -4.36 5.54 1.89
CA ASP A 72 -3.35 4.56 2.33
C ASP A 72 -2.86 3.68 1.18
N ILE A 73 -3.71 3.43 0.16
CA ILE A 73 -3.30 2.74 -1.07
C ILE A 73 -2.34 3.61 -1.88
N VAL A 74 -2.66 4.90 -2.07
CA VAL A 74 -1.79 5.84 -2.80
C VAL A 74 -0.43 5.94 -2.12
N LEU A 75 -0.42 6.10 -0.79
CA LEU A 75 0.80 6.15 0.01
C LEU A 75 1.62 4.87 -0.10
N SER A 76 0.97 3.71 -0.11
CA SER A 76 1.64 2.41 -0.30
C SER A 76 2.36 2.34 -1.65
N VAL A 77 1.72 2.82 -2.73
CA VAL A 77 2.35 2.88 -4.07
C VAL A 77 3.54 3.83 -4.09
N ILE A 78 3.44 4.99 -3.45
CA ILE A 78 4.58 5.92 -3.33
C ILE A 78 5.75 5.28 -2.59
N GLU A 79 5.46 4.57 -1.49
CA GLU A 79 6.47 3.91 -0.66
C GLU A 79 7.18 2.76 -1.38
N THR A 80 6.45 1.93 -2.13
CA THR A 80 7.02 0.71 -2.72
C THR A 80 7.53 0.91 -4.15
N GLU A 81 6.89 1.77 -4.93
CA GLU A 81 7.18 1.90 -6.36
C GLU A 81 8.01 3.15 -6.67
N SER A 82 7.47 4.34 -6.43
CA SER A 82 8.14 5.59 -6.79
C SER A 82 7.49 6.82 -6.16
N SER A 83 8.33 7.75 -5.70
CA SER A 83 7.92 9.09 -5.30
C SER A 83 7.86 10.09 -6.45
N ASP A 84 8.13 9.67 -7.68
CA ASP A 84 8.01 10.52 -8.88
C ASP A 84 6.52 10.75 -9.22
N PRO A 85 6.04 12.01 -9.27
CA PRO A 85 4.64 12.32 -9.58
C PRO A 85 4.15 11.75 -10.92
N SER A 86 5.03 11.63 -11.92
CA SER A 86 4.67 11.04 -13.22
C SER A 86 4.27 9.57 -13.12
N TYR A 87 4.71 8.88 -12.06
CA TYR A 87 4.28 7.52 -11.78
C TYR A 87 2.82 7.49 -11.34
N LEU A 88 2.44 8.33 -10.37
CA LEU A 88 1.05 8.39 -9.87
C LEU A 88 0.06 8.84 -10.93
N ASP A 89 0.47 9.71 -11.85
CA ASP A 89 -0.37 10.18 -12.95
C ASP A 89 -0.86 9.06 -13.87
N SER A 90 -0.05 8.01 -14.04
CA SER A 90 -0.32 6.92 -14.97
C SER A 90 -0.52 5.56 -14.28
N TYR A 91 -0.50 5.53 -12.95
CA TYR A 91 -0.66 4.31 -12.19
C TYR A 91 -2.13 3.86 -12.17
N ASP A 92 -2.35 2.57 -12.37
CA ASP A 92 -3.66 1.94 -12.31
C ASP A 92 -3.90 1.36 -10.92
N PHE A 93 -4.86 1.93 -10.19
CA PHE A 93 -5.18 1.55 -8.81
C PHE A 93 -6.27 0.49 -8.69
N ASP A 94 -6.91 0.06 -9.78
CA ASP A 94 -8.12 -0.79 -9.75
C ASP A 94 -7.89 -2.16 -9.06
N ASP A 95 -6.67 -2.69 -9.13
CA ASP A 95 -6.28 -3.99 -8.55
C ASP A 95 -5.40 -3.86 -7.30
N CYS A 96 -5.40 -2.69 -6.66
CA CYS A 96 -4.68 -2.47 -5.41
C CYS A 96 -5.54 -2.80 -4.19
N TYR A 97 -4.96 -3.59 -3.27
CA TYR A 97 -5.59 -3.98 -2.02
C TYR A 97 -4.59 -3.81 -0.88
N LEU A 98 -5.01 -3.12 0.17
CA LEU A 98 -4.27 -2.99 1.41
C LEU A 98 -4.97 -3.78 2.51
N TYR A 99 -4.20 -4.55 3.30
CA TYR A 99 -4.70 -5.29 4.46
C TYR A 99 -4.00 -4.75 5.72
N PRO A 100 -4.51 -3.66 6.34
CA PRO A 100 -3.77 -2.91 7.37
C PRO A 100 -3.42 -3.73 8.62
N GLU A 101 -4.21 -4.76 8.93
CA GLU A 101 -4.00 -5.62 10.10
C GLU A 101 -3.00 -6.76 9.84
N VAL A 102 -2.60 -6.98 8.58
CA VAL A 102 -1.66 -8.03 8.18
C VAL A 102 -0.24 -7.46 8.19
N THR A 103 0.47 -7.68 9.29
CA THR A 103 1.81 -7.08 9.51
C THR A 103 2.95 -8.09 9.50
N THR A 104 2.63 -9.39 9.49
CA THR A 104 3.59 -10.48 9.48
C THR A 104 3.16 -11.62 8.55
N ASP A 105 4.10 -12.48 8.15
CA ASP A 105 3.80 -13.71 7.38
C ASP A 105 2.79 -14.62 8.10
N ARG A 106 2.79 -14.59 9.44
CA ARG A 106 1.81 -15.32 10.25
C ARG A 106 0.41 -14.75 10.05
N ASP A 107 0.25 -13.43 10.19
CA ASP A 107 -1.05 -12.76 10.03
C ASP A 107 -1.60 -12.99 8.61
N LEU A 108 -0.72 -12.91 7.60
CA LEU A 108 -1.12 -13.17 6.21
C LEU A 108 -1.58 -14.61 6.01
N GLY A 109 -0.86 -15.57 6.58
CA GLY A 109 -1.22 -16.99 6.53
C GLY A 109 -2.56 -17.27 7.22
N GLU A 110 -2.80 -16.68 8.39
CA GLU A 110 -4.06 -16.78 9.13
C GLU A 110 -5.20 -16.15 8.32
N TYR A 111 -5.03 -14.93 7.82
CA TYR A 111 -6.02 -14.24 6.99
C TYR A 111 -6.41 -15.03 5.74
N LEU A 112 -5.43 -15.60 5.02
CA LEU A 112 -5.69 -16.39 3.82
C LEU A 112 -6.53 -17.64 4.12
N VAL A 113 -6.25 -18.32 5.23
CA VAL A 113 -6.93 -19.58 5.57
C VAL A 113 -8.29 -19.33 6.24
N GLU A 114 -8.36 -18.41 7.20
CA GLU A 114 -9.54 -18.20 8.03
C GLU A 114 -10.56 -17.26 7.38
N GLU A 115 -10.11 -16.14 6.79
CA GLU A 115 -11.00 -15.10 6.26
C GLU A 115 -11.31 -15.32 4.77
N LEU A 116 -10.29 -15.60 3.95
CA LEU A 116 -10.47 -15.85 2.51
C LEU A 116 -10.83 -17.31 2.18
N GLY A 117 -10.78 -18.20 3.15
CA GLY A 117 -11.16 -19.61 2.99
C GLY A 117 -10.28 -20.37 1.99
N VAL A 118 -9.00 -20.00 1.86
CA VAL A 118 -8.09 -20.66 0.93
C VAL A 118 -7.88 -22.12 1.36
N GLU A 119 -8.44 -23.04 0.59
CA GLU A 119 -8.20 -24.47 0.79
C GLU A 119 -6.86 -24.88 0.16
N LEU A 120 -5.92 -25.29 1.00
CA LEU A 120 -4.68 -25.88 0.53
C LEU A 120 -4.90 -27.35 0.16
N SER A 121 -4.41 -27.75 -1.02
CA SER A 121 -4.40 -29.16 -1.38
C SER A 121 -3.57 -29.97 -0.39
N LYS A 122 -3.85 -31.27 -0.29
CA LYS A 122 -3.08 -32.18 0.56
C LYS A 122 -1.58 -32.09 0.25
N GLU A 123 -1.21 -32.03 -1.02
CA GLU A 123 0.19 -31.94 -1.47
C GLU A 123 0.87 -30.68 -0.95
N LYS A 124 0.17 -29.53 -0.96
CA LYS A 124 0.70 -28.28 -0.39
C LYS A 124 0.85 -28.37 1.13
N LEU A 125 -0.13 -28.91 1.84
CA LEU A 125 -0.06 -29.09 3.30
C LEU A 125 1.13 -29.97 3.71
N LEU A 126 1.42 -31.01 2.93
CA LEU A 126 2.55 -31.91 3.17
C LEU A 126 3.92 -31.21 3.05
N LEU A 127 4.02 -30.05 2.38
CA LEU A 127 5.24 -29.24 2.31
C LEU A 127 5.51 -28.47 3.61
N TYR A 128 4.46 -28.17 4.38
CA TYR A 128 4.53 -27.43 5.64
C TYR A 128 4.45 -28.34 6.88
N LEU A 129 4.12 -29.61 6.70
CA LEU A 129 3.97 -30.56 7.81
C LEU A 129 5.32 -30.95 8.42
N ASP A 130 5.44 -30.75 9.73
CA ASP A 130 6.55 -31.25 10.53
C ASP A 130 6.33 -32.74 10.86
N TYR A 131 6.86 -33.63 10.02
CA TYR A 131 6.71 -35.08 10.17
C TYR A 131 7.32 -35.61 11.48
N GLU A 132 8.38 -34.97 11.99
CA GLU A 132 9.04 -35.42 13.22
C GLU A 132 8.17 -35.11 14.43
N LYS A 133 7.63 -33.89 14.54
CA LYS A 133 6.68 -33.54 15.61
C LYS A 133 5.44 -34.41 15.56
N PHE A 134 4.82 -34.55 14.39
CA PHE A 134 3.64 -35.39 14.23
C PHE A 134 3.91 -36.85 14.62
N GLY A 135 5.02 -37.44 14.15
CA GLY A 135 5.40 -38.80 14.50
C GLY A 135 5.73 -38.99 15.98
N ARG A 136 6.29 -37.96 16.63
CA ARG A 136 6.54 -37.96 18.08
C ARG A 136 5.23 -38.00 18.87
N ASP A 137 4.24 -37.21 18.48
CA ASP A 137 2.94 -37.16 19.16
C ASP A 137 2.22 -38.51 19.04
N VAL A 138 2.16 -39.09 17.84
CA VAL A 138 1.62 -40.44 17.60
C VAL A 138 2.33 -41.48 18.48
N ARG A 139 3.66 -41.43 18.55
CA ARG A 139 4.44 -42.35 19.39
C ARG A 139 4.06 -42.28 20.86
N LEU A 140 3.87 -41.08 21.39
CA LEU A 140 3.52 -40.89 22.80
C LEU A 140 2.07 -41.32 23.07
N GLU A 141 1.15 -40.99 22.17
CA GLU A 141 -0.27 -41.38 22.27
C GLU A 141 -0.45 -42.90 22.27
N GLU A 142 0.26 -43.60 21.39
CA GLU A 142 0.19 -45.06 21.29
C GLU A 142 1.05 -45.80 22.34
N GLY A 143 1.83 -45.09 23.16
CA GLY A 143 2.79 -45.69 24.09
C GLY A 143 3.90 -46.47 23.40
N GLY A 144 4.22 -46.11 22.14
CA GLY A 144 5.21 -46.81 21.34
C GLY A 144 6.65 -46.42 21.66
N CYS A 145 7.59 -47.24 21.21
CA CYS A 145 9.02 -46.98 21.36
C CYS A 145 9.82 -47.39 20.12
N PHE A 146 10.99 -46.78 19.94
CA PHE A 146 11.95 -47.22 18.92
C PHE A 146 12.86 -48.29 19.52
N VAL A 147 12.96 -49.42 18.82
CA VAL A 147 13.83 -50.56 19.13
C VAL A 147 14.68 -50.88 17.90
N ASP A 148 15.69 -51.76 18.04
CA ASP A 148 16.61 -52.12 16.94
C ASP A 148 15.94 -52.65 15.67
N LYS A 149 14.68 -53.12 15.75
CA LYS A 149 13.89 -53.64 14.63
C LYS A 149 12.83 -52.67 14.10
N GLY A 150 12.79 -51.43 14.59
CA GLY A 150 11.86 -50.39 14.12
C GLY A 150 11.02 -49.77 15.24
N TYR A 151 9.82 -49.34 14.88
CA TYR A 151 8.83 -48.79 15.82
C TYR A 151 7.96 -49.93 16.39
N PHE A 152 7.86 -50.00 17.72
CA PHE A 152 7.14 -51.06 18.45
C PHE A 152 6.02 -50.46 19.30
N ILE A 153 4.85 -51.10 19.28
CA ILE A 153 3.70 -50.77 20.11
C ILE A 153 3.28 -52.05 20.83
N SER A 154 3.10 -51.98 22.15
CA SER A 154 2.51 -53.05 22.95
C SER A 154 1.15 -52.59 23.46
N ARG A 155 0.07 -53.16 22.92
CA ARG A 155 -1.31 -52.91 23.38
C ARG A 155 -1.79 -54.00 24.32
#